data_AF-A0A8T4KQQ7-F1
#
_entry.id   AF-A0A8T4KQQ7-F1
#
_cell.length_a   1.000
_cell.length_b   1.000
_cell.length_c   1.000
_cell.angle_alpha   90.00
_cell.angle_beta   90.00
_cell.angle_gamma   90.00
#
_symmetry.space_group_name_H-M   'P 1'
#
loop_
_entity.id
_entity.type
_entity.pdbx_description
1 polymer ?
#
loop_
_entity_poly.entity_id
_entity_poly.type
_entity_poly.pdbx_seq_one_letter_code
_entity_poly.pdbx_strand_id
1 'polypeptide(L)' 'MKIKLSATFEGKCDICGKDGLVFSAGDEETGKTVTICKDCSEKMGDMQLSEAIEKYGHVDKSAFEEGVKIDKKSSAA' A
#
# COMPACT_ATOMS: atom_id res chain seq x y z
N MET A 1 -12.98 -4.33 -8.49
CA MET A 1 -11.98 -3.89 -7.52
C MET A 1 -12.35 -4.44 -6.16
N LYS A 2 -11.51 -5.30 -5.60
CA LYS A 2 -11.57 -5.76 -4.21
C LYS A 2 -10.53 -4.99 -3.42
N ILE A 3 -10.97 -3.88 -2.83
CA ILE A 3 -10.10 -3.01 -2.04
C ILE A 3 -9.95 -3.60 -0.63
N LYS A 4 -8.71 -3.83 -0.21
CA LYS A 4 -8.31 -4.16 1.15
C LYS A 4 -7.64 -2.96 1.80
N LEU A 5 -8.05 -2.68 3.03
CA LEU A 5 -7.42 -1.70 3.90
C LEU A 5 -6.53 -2.45 4.89
N SER A 6 -5.32 -1.95 5.06
CA SER A 6 -4.39 -2.41 6.10
C SER A 6 -4.54 -1.57 7.38
N ALA A 7 -3.90 -2.00 8.46
CA ALA A 7 -3.86 -1.25 9.70
C ALA A 7 -3.17 0.11 9.51
N THR A 8 -3.46 1.05 10.40
CA THR A 8 -2.76 2.34 10.44
C THR A 8 -1.38 2.15 11.04
N PHE A 9 -0.34 2.68 10.40
CA PHE A 9 1.05 2.63 10.85
C PHE A 9 1.73 3.98 10.63
N GLU A 10 2.90 4.19 11.25
CA GLU A 10 3.71 5.37 10.99
C GLU A 10 4.54 5.18 9.73
N GLY A 11 4.37 6.08 8.76
CA GLY A 11 5.03 5.99 7.48
C GLY A 11 4.80 7.23 6.63
N LYS A 12 5.27 7.17 5.39
CA LYS A 12 5.18 8.28 4.45
C LYS A 12 3.92 8.16 3.59
N CYS A 13 3.16 9.25 3.47
CA CYS A 13 2.02 9.30 2.58
C CYS A 13 2.48 9.43 1.12
N ASP A 14 1.97 8.57 0.24
CA ASP A 14 2.29 8.58 -1.18
C ASP A 14 1.70 9.81 -1.91
N ILE A 15 0.58 10.35 -1.39
CA ILE A 15 -0.13 11.48 -2.00
C ILE A 15 0.53 12.82 -1.66
N CYS A 16 0.79 13.09 -0.37
CA CYS A 16 1.32 14.37 0.08
C CYS A 16 2.81 14.35 0.45
N GLY A 17 3.43 13.17 0.48
CA GLY A 17 4.84 13.00 0.82
C GLY A 17 5.19 13.28 2.27
N LYS A 18 4.21 13.50 3.16
CA LYS A 18 4.44 13.75 4.59
C LYS A 18 4.52 12.46 5.38
N ASP A 19 5.43 12.43 6.34
CA ASP A 19 5.56 11.37 7.33
C ASP A 19 4.56 11.56 8.47
N GLY A 20 3.92 10.48 8.91
CA GLY A 20 2.96 10.48 10.01
C GLY A 20 2.13 9.20 10.05
N LEU A 21 0.97 9.25 10.69
CA LEU A 21 0.02 8.14 10.71
C LEU A 21 -0.65 7.98 9.34
N VAL A 22 -0.35 6.85 8.70
CA VAL A 22 -0.83 6.45 7.37
C VAL A 22 -1.47 5.08 7.41
N PHE A 23 -2.26 4.74 6.41
CA PHE A 23 -2.75 3.38 6.17
C PHE A 23 -2.56 3.04 4.70
N SER A 24 -2.32 1.76 4.40
CA SER A 24 -2.24 1.31 3.01
C SER A 24 -3.58 0.76 2.55
N ALA A 25 -4.03 1.21 1.39
CA ALA A 25 -5.17 0.68 0.67
C ALA A 25 -4.64 -0.03 -0.58
N GLY A 26 -5.04 -1.26 -0.81
CA GLY A 26 -4.63 -2.01 -1.99
C GLY A 26 -5.80 -2.70 -2.67
N ASP A 27 -5.70 -2.89 -3.98
CA ASP A 27 -6.64 -3.67 -4.76
C ASP A 27 -6.04 -5.04 -5.04
N GLU A 28 -6.71 -6.09 -4.55
CA GLU A 28 -6.24 -7.48 -4.65
C GLU A 28 -6.27 -8.01 -6.10
N GLU A 29 -7.13 -7.46 -6.95
CA GLU A 29 -7.25 -7.90 -8.35
C GLU A 29 -6.08 -7.37 -9.20
N THR A 30 -5.61 -6.16 -8.93
CA THR A 30 -4.53 -5.50 -9.68
C THR A 30 -3.17 -5.58 -8.99
N GLY A 31 -3.13 -5.90 -7.69
CA GLY A 31 -1.91 -5.86 -6.87
C GLY A 31 -1.37 -4.45 -6.65
N LYS A 32 -2.21 -3.42 -6.88
CA LYS A 32 -1.82 -2.03 -6.65
C LYS A 32 -2.06 -1.67 -5.20
N THR A 33 -1.10 -0.98 -4.59
CA THR A 33 -1.19 -0.52 -3.21
C THR A 33 -0.82 0.96 -3.13
N VAL A 34 -1.50 1.72 -2.29
CA VAL A 34 -1.24 3.14 -2.04
C VAL A 34 -1.25 3.41 -0.54
N THR A 35 -0.34 4.24 -0.06
CA THR A 35 -0.27 4.63 1.36
C THR A 35 -0.78 6.06 1.55
N ILE A 36 -1.79 6.22 2.40
CA ILE A 36 -2.57 7.46 2.55
C ILE A 36 -2.51 7.92 4.02
N CYS A 37 -2.20 9.20 4.27
CA CYS A 37 -2.30 9.77 5.61
C CYS A 37 -3.75 10.13 5.97
N LYS A 38 -4.02 10.23 7.26
CA LYS A 38 -5.35 10.63 7.75
C LYS A 38 -5.84 11.96 7.14
N ASP A 39 -4.97 12.97 7.02
CA ASP A 39 -5.32 14.28 6.44
C ASP A 39 -5.73 14.17 4.95
N CYS A 40 -4.99 13.38 4.16
CA CYS A 40 -5.35 13.12 2.76
C CYS A 40 -6.64 12.32 2.65
N SER A 41 -6.83 11.33 3.53
CA SER A 41 -8.07 10.54 3.56
C SER A 41 -9.29 11.38 3.93
N GLU A 42 -9.17 12.28 4.92
CA GLU A 42 -10.26 13.18 5.32
C GLU A 42 -10.56 14.21 4.23
N LYS A 43 -9.55 14.72 3.52
CA LYS A 43 -9.72 15.62 2.36
C LYS A 43 -10.32 14.93 1.15
N MET A 44 -10.02 13.65 0.95
CA MET A 44 -10.61 12.84 -0.10
C MET A 44 -12.08 12.56 0.18
N GLY A 45 -12.49 12.47 1.45
CA GLY A 45 -13.89 12.23 1.81
C GLY A 45 -14.41 10.94 1.16
N ASP A 46 -15.31 11.08 0.19
CA ASP A 46 -15.92 10.02 -0.62
C ASP A 46 -15.15 9.72 -1.93
N MET A 47 -14.07 10.46 -2.23
CA MET A 47 -13.23 10.18 -3.39
C MET A 47 -12.74 8.74 -3.26
N GLN A 48 -13.27 7.90 -4.15
CA GLN A 48 -13.27 6.47 -3.94
C GLN A 48 -11.81 6.01 -3.81
N LEU A 49 -11.50 5.29 -2.74
CA LEU A 49 -10.18 4.66 -2.54
C LEU A 49 -9.68 3.97 -3.82
N SER A 50 -10.61 3.46 -4.64
CA SER A 50 -10.39 2.95 -6.00
C SER A 50 -9.62 3.93 -6.89
N GLU A 51 -10.04 5.18 -6.98
CA GLU A 51 -9.41 6.21 -7.80
C GLU A 51 -8.03 6.59 -7.26
N ALA A 52 -7.86 6.59 -5.94
CA ALA A 52 -6.56 6.81 -5.30
C ALA A 52 -5.59 5.64 -5.59
N ILE A 53 -6.06 4.39 -5.54
CA ILE A 53 -5.28 3.20 -5.91
C ILE A 53 -4.94 3.22 -7.41
N GLU A 54 -5.83 3.70 -8.26
CA GLU A 54 -5.55 3.77 -9.70
C GLU A 54 -4.53 4.85 -10.06
N LYS A 55 -4.63 6.05 -9.46
CA LYS A 55 -3.75 7.19 -9.73
C LYS A 55 -2.41 7.13 -9.02
N TYR A 56 -2.43 6.79 -7.74
CA TYR A 56 -1.26 6.85 -6.86
C TYR A 56 -0.80 5.45 -6.42
N GLY A 57 -1.61 4.42 -6.66
CA GLY A 57 -1.20 3.05 -6.34
C GLY A 57 -0.07 2.60 -7.23
N HIS A 58 1.00 2.16 -6.59
CA HIS A 58 2.09 1.47 -7.24
C HIS A 58 1.81 -0.03 -7.25
N VAL A 59 2.21 -0.71 -8.33
CA VAL A 59 2.10 -2.17 -8.42
C VAL A 59 3.16 -2.74 -7.48
N ASP A 60 2.72 -3.21 -6.33
CA ASP A 60 3.59 -3.87 -5.36
C ASP A 60 3.33 -5.37 -5.44
N LYS A 61 4.03 -6.04 -6.36
CA LYS A 61 3.94 -7.50 -6.50
C LYS A 61 4.40 -8.22 -5.23
N SER A 62 5.27 -7.61 -4.44
CA SER A 62 5.80 -8.19 -3.21
C SER A 62 4.90 -8.01 -1.98
N ALA A 63 3.97 -7.05 -1.98
CA ALA A 63 2.94 -6.91 -0.94
C ALA A 63 1.93 -8.08 -0.90
N PHE A 64 1.83 -8.84 -1.99
CA PHE A 64 0.97 -10.03 -2.13
C PHE A 64 1.77 -11.33 -2.28
N GLU A 65 3.11 -11.28 -2.27
CA GLU A 65 3.92 -12.49 -2.22
C GLU A 65 3.83 -13.07 -0.80
N GLU A 66 3.25 -14.28 -0.70
CA GLU A 66 3.26 -15.09 0.51
C GLU A 66 4.66 -15.08 1.15
N GLY A 67 4.70 -14.75 2.44
CA GLY A 67 5.92 -14.44 3.16
C GLY A 67 7.07 -15.41 2.89
N VAL A 68 8.19 -14.84 2.46
CA VAL A 68 9.57 -15.35 2.59
C VAL A 68 9.72 -16.86 2.30
N LYS A 69 10.05 -17.22 1.06
CA LYS A 69 10.93 -18.39 0.84
C LYS A 69 12.29 -18.05 1.46
N ILE A 70 12.50 -18.44 2.72
CA ILE A 70 13.86 -18.51 3.28
C ILE A 70 14.53 -19.68 2.57
N ASP A 71 15.02 -19.47 1.34
CA ASP A 71 16.03 -20.37 0.79
C ASP A 71 17.36 -20.02 1.47
N LYS A 72 17.51 -20.51 2.70
CA LYS A 72 18.77 -20.43 3.42
C LYS A 72 19.71 -21.46 2.80
N LYS A 73 20.28 -21.15 1.63
CA LYS A 73 21.59 -21.64 1.18
C LYS A 73 22.03 -20.97 -0.13
N SER A 74 22.39 -19.68 -0.03
CA SER A 74 23.60 -19.23 -0.72
C SER A 74 24.74 -19.34 0.28
N SER A 75 25.74 -20.17 -0.05
CA SER A 75 27.16 -19.85 0.09
C SER A 75 28.00 -21.09 -0.23
N ALA A 76 28.49 -21.10 -1.47
CA ALA A 76 29.87 -21.41 -1.85
C ALA A 76 30.65 -22.49 -1.07
N ALA A 77 30.97 -23.57 -1.78
CA ALA A 77 32.31 -24.17 -1.84
C ALA A 77 32.48 -24.87 -3.19
#